data_AF-A0A151RFA0-F1
#
_entry.id   AF-A0A151RFA0-F1
#
_cell.length_a   1.000
_cell.length_b   1.000
_cell.length_c   1.000
_cell.angle_alpha   90.00
_cell.angle_beta   90.00
_cell.angle_gamma   90.00
#
_symmetry.space_group_name_H-M   'P 1'
#
loop_
_entity.id
_entity.type
_entity.pdbx_description
1 polymer ?
#
loop_
_entity_poly.entity_id
_entity_poly.type
_entity_poly.pdbx_seq_one_letter_code
_entity_poly.pdbx_strand_id
1 'polypeptide(L)'
;KYFLVDAGYTNGPGFVAPYRGTRYHLNEWIGNTPQNFKELFNLCHSSARNAIERPFGILKKRWSILRTPSFLKESCTFCHTRIER
;
A
#
# COMPACT_ATOMS: atom_id res chain seq x y z
N LYS A 1 -19.88 -4.56 1.78
CA LYS A 1 -18.48 -5.08 1.90
C LYS A 1 -17.57 -4.10 1.17
N TYR A 2 -16.46 -3.67 1.77
CA TYR A 2 -15.52 -2.71 1.17
C TYR A 2 -14.11 -3.31 1.14
N PHE A 3 -13.37 -3.04 0.06
CA PHE A 3 -11.99 -3.46 -0.16
C PHE A 3 -11.07 -2.25 -0.11
N LEU A 4 -9.91 -2.39 0.56
CA LEU A 4 -8.87 -1.38 0.58
C LEU A 4 -8.08 -1.47 -0.73
N VAL A 5 -7.92 -0.35 -1.43
CA VAL A 5 -7.22 -0.26 -2.71
C VAL A 5 -6.12 0.79 -2.68
N ASP A 6 -5.15 0.66 -3.58
CA ASP A 6 -4.06 1.62 -3.73
C ASP A 6 -4.56 3.02 -4.17
N ALA A 7 -3.79 4.06 -3.92
CA ALA A 7 -4.05 5.45 -4.30
C ALA A 7 -4.26 5.67 -5.81
N GLY A 8 -3.78 4.72 -6.64
CA GLY A 8 -3.99 4.69 -8.08
C GLY A 8 -5.41 4.32 -8.51
N TYR A 9 -6.23 3.78 -7.61
CA TYR A 9 -7.61 3.40 -7.91
C TYR A 9 -8.59 4.53 -7.61
N THR A 10 -9.68 4.58 -8.37
CA THR A 10 -10.80 5.48 -8.11
C THR A 10 -11.66 4.93 -6.97
N ASN A 11 -12.09 5.82 -6.08
CA ASN A 11 -13.07 5.48 -5.05
C ASN A 11 -14.41 5.12 -5.71
N GLY A 12 -15.01 4.01 -5.29
CA GLY A 12 -16.26 3.53 -5.87
C GLY A 12 -17.02 2.63 -4.91
N PRO A 13 -18.25 2.21 -5.26
CA PRO A 13 -19.02 1.29 -4.45
C PRO A 13 -18.21 0.02 -4.18
N GLY A 14 -17.87 -0.23 -2.92
CA GLY A 14 -17.08 -1.40 -2.51
C GLY A 14 -15.55 -1.23 -2.55
N PHE A 15 -15.01 -0.11 -3.02
CA PHE A 15 -13.55 0.14 -3.04
C PHE A 15 -13.20 1.47 -2.38
N VAL A 16 -12.22 1.43 -1.48
CA VAL A 16 -11.79 2.60 -0.70
C VAL A 16 -10.28 2.78 -0.83
N ALA A 17 -9.90 3.83 -1.55
CA ALA A 17 -8.55 4.33 -1.71
C ALA A 17 -8.21 5.30 -0.56
N PRO A 18 -6.92 5.46 -0.21
CA PRO A 18 -6.49 6.44 0.77
C PRO A 18 -6.84 7.87 0.34
N TYR A 19 -7.04 8.75 1.32
CA TYR A 19 -7.27 10.16 1.07
C TYR A 19 -6.04 10.79 0.43
N ARG A 20 -6.27 11.53 -0.66
CA ARG A 20 -5.21 12.28 -1.36
C ARG A 20 -4.93 13.59 -0.63
N GLY A 21 -3.67 14.03 -0.66
CA GLY A 21 -3.24 15.30 -0.05
C GLY A 21 -3.07 15.25 1.48
N THR A 22 -3.12 14.08 2.09
CA THR A 22 -2.81 13.85 3.50
C THR A 22 -1.64 12.88 3.63
N ARG A 23 -0.89 12.97 4.74
CA ARG A 23 0.24 12.08 5.06
C ARG A 23 -0.16 10.61 4.91
N TYR A 24 0.72 9.79 4.37
CA TYR A 24 0.42 8.41 4.00
C TYR A 24 1.53 7.43 4.40
N HIS A 25 2.78 7.89 4.47
CA HIS A 25 3.90 7.01 4.77
C HIS A 25 3.99 6.73 6.26
N LEU A 26 4.19 5.46 6.65
CA LEU A 26 4.33 5.07 8.06
C LEU A 26 5.45 5.83 8.78
N ASN A 27 6.54 6.18 8.06
CA ASN A 27 7.65 6.95 8.61
C ASN A 27 7.26 8.38 9.03
N GLU A 28 6.22 8.98 8.41
CA GLU A 28 5.76 10.33 8.76
C GLU A 28 5.06 10.38 10.13
N TRP A 29 4.69 9.21 10.66
CA TRP A 29 3.98 9.05 11.94
C TRP A 29 4.89 8.73 13.12
N ILE A 30 6.21 8.57 12.89
CA ILE A 30 7.17 8.36 13.98
C ILE A 30 7.29 9.68 14.76
N GLY A 31 6.73 9.71 15.98
CA GLY A 31 6.71 10.91 16.83
C GLY A 31 5.60 11.91 16.51
N ASN A 32 4.70 11.59 15.57
CA ASN A 32 3.56 12.44 15.22
C ASN A 32 2.24 11.69 15.40
N THR A 33 1.31 12.30 16.14
CA THR A 33 -0.04 11.75 16.33
C THR A 33 -0.98 12.28 15.23
N PRO A 34 -1.83 11.45 14.60
CA PRO A 34 -2.84 11.92 13.65
C PRO A 34 -3.79 12.91 14.33
N GLN A 35 -3.96 14.08 13.71
CA GLN A 35 -4.83 15.14 14.22
C GLN A 35 -6.21 15.10 13.55
N ASN A 36 -6.29 14.55 12.34
CA ASN A 36 -7.53 14.51 11.56
C ASN A 36 -8.01 13.08 11.34
N PHE A 37 -9.32 12.88 11.18
CA PHE A 37 -9.89 11.59 10.82
C PHE A 37 -9.33 11.05 9.49
N LYS A 38 -9.07 11.94 8.51
CA LYS A 38 -8.44 11.56 7.22
C LYS A 38 -7.03 10.99 7.40
N GLU A 39 -6.28 11.58 8.32
CA GLU A 39 -4.92 11.15 8.67
C GLU A 39 -4.94 9.79 9.38
N LEU A 40 -5.84 9.63 10.35
CA LEU A 40 -6.03 8.35 11.04
C LEU A 40 -6.43 7.24 10.06
N PHE A 41 -7.32 7.54 9.12
CA PHE A 41 -7.70 6.62 8.06
C PHE A 41 -6.51 6.22 7.19
N ASN A 42 -5.70 7.19 6.74
CA ASN A 42 -4.52 6.92 5.93
C ASN A 42 -3.46 6.12 6.69
N LEU A 43 -3.24 6.40 7.97
CA LEU A 43 -2.34 5.63 8.83
C LEU A 43 -2.80 4.17 8.94
N CYS A 44 -4.08 3.95 9.24
CA CYS A 44 -4.65 2.61 9.32
C CYS A 44 -4.56 1.87 7.97
N HIS A 45 -4.88 2.57 6.87
CA HIS A 45 -4.78 2.04 5.51
C HIS A 45 -3.34 1.61 5.18
N SER A 46 -2.36 2.48 5.44
CA SER A 46 -0.94 2.23 5.19
C SER A 46 -0.40 1.08 6.04
N SER A 47 -0.82 0.99 7.30
CA SER A 47 -0.47 -0.12 8.20
C SER A 47 -1.03 -1.46 7.72
N ALA A 48 -2.32 -1.50 7.36
CA ALA A 48 -2.98 -2.69 6.84
C ALA A 48 -2.32 -3.20 5.55
N ARG A 49 -2.01 -2.27 4.64
CA ARG A 49 -1.29 -2.57 3.40
C ARG A 49 0.10 -3.14 3.68
N ASN A 50 0.87 -2.51 4.55
CA ASN A 50 2.21 -2.98 4.94
C ASN A 50 2.16 -4.39 5.56
N ALA A 51 1.17 -4.69 6.39
CA ALA A 51 0.98 -6.01 6.98
C ALA A 51 0.78 -7.12 5.94
N ILE A 52 0.14 -6.81 4.80
CA ILE A 52 -0.07 -7.73 3.69
C ILE A 52 1.16 -7.75 2.77
N GLU A 53 1.70 -6.60 2.38
CA GLU A 53 2.78 -6.52 1.39
C GLU A 53 4.10 -7.12 1.90
N ARG A 54 4.41 -6.99 3.20
CA ARG A 54 5.64 -7.55 3.79
C ARG A 54 5.75 -9.07 3.61
N PRO A 55 4.77 -9.91 4.03
CA PRO A 55 4.84 -11.35 3.80
C PRO A 55 4.78 -11.69 2.30
N PHE A 56 4.01 -10.97 1.49
CA PHE A 56 4.00 -11.19 0.03
C PHE A 56 5.38 -10.90 -0.61
N GLY A 57 6.09 -9.88 -0.16
CA GLY A 57 7.46 -9.59 -0.60
C GLY A 57 8.43 -10.72 -0.26
N ILE A 58 8.31 -11.32 0.93
CA ILE A 58 9.11 -12.48 1.33
C ILE A 58 8.76 -13.70 0.47
N LEU A 59 7.47 -13.94 0.24
CA LEU A 59 7.01 -15.03 -0.62
C LEU A 59 7.55 -14.89 -2.04
N LYS A 60 7.50 -13.70 -2.64
CA LYS A 60 8.10 -13.44 -3.97
C LYS A 60 9.62 -13.66 -4.01
N LYS A 61 10.33 -13.39 -2.91
CA LYS A 61 11.77 -13.69 -2.80
C LYS A 61 12.03 -15.20 -2.74
N ARG A 62 11.22 -15.93 -1.99
CA ARG A 62 11.38 -17.39 -1.79
C ARG A 62 10.95 -18.19 -3.02
N TRP A 63 9.90 -17.78 -3.71
CA TRP A 63 9.30 -18.54 -4.81
C TRP A 63 9.52 -17.82 -6.14
N SER A 64 10.41 -18.34 -6.98
CA SER A 64 10.73 -17.79 -8.30
C SER A 64 9.54 -17.75 -9.25
N ILE A 65 8.59 -18.67 -9.09
CA ILE A 65 7.35 -18.74 -9.88
C ILE A 65 6.50 -17.48 -9.69
N LEU A 66 6.53 -16.88 -8.50
CA LEU A 66 5.79 -15.64 -8.18
C LEU A 66 6.50 -14.37 -8.69
N ARG A 67 7.70 -14.51 -9.28
CA ARG A 67 8.44 -13.39 -9.89
C ARG A 67 8.11 -13.18 -11.36
N THR A 68 7.66 -14.22 -12.05
CA THR A 68 7.39 -14.12 -13.49
C THR A 68 6.07 -13.37 -13.69
N PRO A 69 6.07 -12.20 -14.36
CA PRO A 69 4.83 -11.55 -14.74
C PRO A 69 4.22 -12.39 -15.87
N SER A 70 3.22 -13.22 -15.56
CA SER A 70 2.37 -13.82 -16.57
C SER A 70 1.56 -12.70 -17.23
N PHE A 71 2.09 -12.16 -18.33
CA PHE A 71 1.39 -11.41 -19.38
C PHE A 71 0.31 -10.38 -18.96
N LEU A 72 0.48 -9.67 -17.85
CA LEU A 72 -0.25 -8.44 -17.58
C LEU A 72 0.77 -7.32 -17.51
N LYS A 73 0.88 -6.64 -18.65
CA LYS A 73 1.64 -5.42 -18.86
C LYS A 73 0.91 -4.26 -18.20
N GLU A 74 0.78 -4.32 -16.88
CA GLU A 74 0.54 -3.12 -16.08
C GLU A 74 1.81 -2.89 -15.29
N SER A 75 2.42 -1.75 -15.57
CA SER A 75 3.56 -1.18 -14.87
C SER A 75 3.31 -1.18 -13.36
N CYS A 76 3.58 -2.30 -12.72
CA CYS A 76 3.66 -2.41 -11.29
C CYS A 76 5.03 -1.83 -10.90
N THR A 77 5.10 -0.51 -10.83
CA THR A 77 6.22 0.25 -10.24
C THR A 77 6.38 -0.05 -8.74
N PHE A 78 5.70 -1.07 -8.21
CA PHE A 78 5.88 -1.58 -6.86
C PHE A 78 7.19 -2.38 -6.70
N CYS A 79 7.82 -2.82 -7.80
CA CYS A 79 9.12 -3.49 -7.75
C CYS A 79 10.32 -2.54 -7.78
N HIS A 80 10.13 -1.21 -7.88
CA HIS A 80 11.24 -0.26 -8.05
C HIS A 80 11.20 0.94 -7.09
N THR A 81 10.93 0.70 -5.82
CA THR A 81 11.39 1.60 -4.75
C THR A 81 11.79 0.80 -3.52
N ARG A 82 13.08 0.44 -3.51
CA ARG A 82 13.99 0.71 -2.39
C ARG A 82 13.49 0.22 -1.02
N ILE A 83 13.82 -1.03 -0.74
CA ILE A 83 14.44 -1.37 0.55
C ILE A 83 15.75 -0.55 0.57
N GLU A 84 15.75 0.62 1.20
CA GLU A 84 16.89 1.31 1.83
C GLU A 84 16.51 2.76 2.17
N ARG A 85 16.37 3.02 3.47
CA ARG A 85 16.31 4.34 4.14
C ARG A 85 15.06 5.19 3.91
#